data_AF-A0A836TL03-F1
#
_entry.id   AF-A0A836TL03-F1
#
_cell.length_a   1.000
_cell.length_b   1.000
_cell.length_c   1.000
_cell.angle_alpha   90.00
_cell.angle_beta   90.00
_cell.angle_gamma   90.00
#
_symmetry.space_group_name_H-M   'P 1'
#
loop_
_entity.id
_entity.type
_entity.pdbx_description
1 polymer ?
#
loop_
_entity_poly.entity_id
_entity_poly.type
_entity_poly.pdbx_seq_one_letter_code
_entity_poly.pdbx_strand_id
1 'polypeptide(L)'
;LPFFKNQPLMVIGGGDTAVEEASYLTKFGSVVYLVHRRDELRASKIMQKRAFDNKKLEIIWDTTFEDAIGDDFVTGARVQNVKSKEVKDIPVAGIFYAIGHTPNTQMFEGQLDLDEIGYIKVKAGTQETNIEGVFAAGDVHDHKYRQAVTAAGTGCAAALEAERWLAEQNI
;
A
#
# COMPACT_ATOMS: atom_id res chain seq x y z
N LEU A 1 -11.86 -11.60 -7.43
CA LEU A 1 -11.43 -10.92 -8.69
C LEU A 1 -11.88 -11.69 -9.95
N PRO A 2 -13.18 -11.96 -10.20
CA PRO A 2 -13.59 -12.58 -11.48
C PRO A 2 -13.31 -11.68 -12.69
N PHE A 3 -13.45 -10.36 -12.50
CA PHE A 3 -13.33 -9.34 -13.56
C PHE A 3 -11.93 -9.23 -14.17
N PHE A 4 -10.88 -9.47 -13.38
CA PHE A 4 -9.48 -9.32 -13.82
C PHE A 4 -8.82 -10.63 -14.29
N LYS A 5 -9.58 -11.72 -14.34
CA LYS A 5 -9.04 -13.02 -14.73
C LYS A 5 -8.61 -12.99 -16.20
N ASN A 6 -7.35 -13.36 -16.47
CA ASN A 6 -6.69 -13.33 -17.77
C ASN A 6 -6.66 -11.95 -18.46
N GLN A 7 -6.80 -10.86 -17.70
CA GLN A 7 -6.70 -9.51 -18.23
C GLN A 7 -5.29 -8.91 -18.00
N PRO A 8 -4.83 -7.99 -18.87
CA PRO A 8 -3.62 -7.21 -18.62
C PRO A 8 -3.86 -6.21 -17.48
N LEU A 9 -2.94 -6.14 -16.52
CA LEU A 9 -3.06 -5.29 -15.32
C LEU A 9 -1.84 -4.39 -15.18
N MET A 10 -2.01 -3.25 -14.50
CA MET A 10 -0.92 -2.32 -14.18
C MET A 10 -0.79 -2.13 -12.67
N VAL A 11 0.45 -2.16 -12.18
CA VAL A 11 0.81 -1.77 -10.81
C VAL A 11 1.74 -0.57 -10.88
N ILE A 12 1.45 0.46 -10.08
CA ILE A 12 2.26 1.68 -9.98
C ILE A 12 3.02 1.66 -8.66
N GLY A 13 4.35 1.67 -8.73
CA GLY A 13 5.19 1.67 -7.53
C GLY A 13 6.60 1.15 -7.77
N GLY A 14 7.37 0.96 -6.70
CA GLY A 14 8.70 0.32 -6.82
C GLY A 14 9.37 -0.09 -5.51
N GLY A 15 8.64 -0.04 -4.39
CA GLY A 15 9.08 -0.67 -3.14
C GLY A 15 8.64 -2.14 -3.07
N ASP A 16 8.89 -2.79 -1.93
CA ASP A 16 8.51 -4.19 -1.71
C ASP A 16 7.01 -4.43 -1.94
N THR A 17 6.14 -3.57 -1.40
CA THR A 17 4.68 -3.66 -1.61
C THR A 17 4.30 -3.68 -3.09
N ALA A 18 4.94 -2.86 -3.94
CA ALA A 18 4.63 -2.84 -5.36
C ALA A 18 5.00 -4.16 -6.04
N VAL A 19 6.13 -4.74 -5.67
CA VAL A 19 6.56 -6.03 -6.21
C VAL A 19 5.70 -7.19 -5.68
N GLU A 20 5.32 -7.16 -4.40
CA GLU A 20 4.41 -8.14 -3.80
C GLU A 20 3.04 -8.13 -4.47
N GLU A 21 2.44 -6.95 -4.62
CA GLU A 21 1.15 -6.77 -5.30
C GLU A 21 1.22 -7.20 -6.76
N ALA A 22 2.24 -6.73 -7.50
CA ALA A 22 2.40 -7.11 -8.90
C ALA A 22 2.59 -8.63 -9.07
N SER A 23 3.40 -9.25 -8.20
CA SER A 23 3.60 -10.70 -8.20
C SER A 23 2.32 -11.46 -7.84
N TYR A 24 1.55 -10.98 -6.87
CA TYR A 24 0.27 -11.56 -6.50
C TYR A 24 -0.73 -11.51 -7.67
N LEU A 25 -0.83 -10.36 -8.34
CA LEU A 25 -1.71 -10.16 -9.49
C LEU A 25 -1.35 -11.06 -10.69
N THR A 26 -0.10 -11.50 -10.85
CA THR A 26 0.28 -12.45 -11.92
C THR A 26 -0.43 -13.81 -11.83
N LYS A 27 -0.98 -14.16 -10.66
CA LYS A 27 -1.80 -15.37 -10.48
C LYS A 27 -3.15 -15.26 -11.20
N PHE A 28 -3.61 -14.05 -11.49
CA PHE A 28 -4.91 -13.77 -12.08
C PHE A 28 -4.80 -13.15 -13.48
N GLY A 29 -3.90 -12.19 -13.66
CA GLY A 29 -3.71 -11.47 -14.91
C GLY A 29 -3.02 -12.30 -16.00
N SER A 30 -3.20 -11.86 -17.25
CA SER A 30 -2.44 -12.40 -18.39
C SER A 30 -1.00 -11.87 -18.38
N VAL A 31 -0.84 -10.57 -18.11
CA VAL A 31 0.42 -9.85 -17.90
C VAL A 31 0.19 -8.77 -16.83
N VAL A 32 1.23 -8.44 -16.07
CA VAL A 32 1.23 -7.36 -15.09
C VAL A 32 2.37 -6.40 -15.42
N TYR A 33 2.02 -5.15 -15.73
CA TYR A 33 2.97 -4.07 -15.96
C TYR A 33 3.30 -3.39 -14.64
N LEU A 34 4.53 -3.51 -14.16
CA LEU A 34 5.04 -2.74 -13.02
C LEU A 34 5.64 -1.42 -13.52
N VAL A 35 4.89 -0.33 -13.41
CA VAL A 35 5.32 1.01 -13.81
C VAL A 35 6.11 1.66 -12.69
N HIS A 36 7.37 1.98 -12.96
CA HIS A 36 8.26 2.63 -12.02
C HIS A 36 8.89 3.89 -12.61
N ARG A 37 8.88 4.98 -11.84
CA ARG A 37 9.37 6.31 -12.26
C ARG A 37 10.89 6.47 -12.32
N ARG A 38 11.66 5.43 -11.99
CA ARG A 38 13.14 5.41 -12.01
C ARG A 38 13.62 4.17 -12.76
N ASP A 39 14.92 4.02 -12.89
CA ASP A 39 15.62 2.90 -13.51
C ASP A 39 16.05 1.80 -12.52
N GLU A 40 15.74 1.96 -11.23
CA GLU A 40 15.98 0.97 -10.18
C GLU A 40 14.79 0.83 -9.23
N LEU A 41 14.55 -0.39 -8.72
CA LEU A 41 13.55 -0.63 -7.68
C LEU A 41 14.14 -0.34 -6.30
N ARG A 42 13.32 0.25 -5.42
CA ARG A 42 13.62 0.37 -3.98
C ARG A 42 13.35 -0.91 -3.20
N ALA A 43 12.68 -1.88 -3.81
CA ALA A 43 12.42 -3.19 -3.23
C ALA A 43 13.72 -3.89 -2.79
N SER A 44 13.64 -4.73 -1.77
CA SER A 44 14.74 -5.58 -1.31
C SER A 44 15.28 -6.48 -2.43
N LYS A 45 16.54 -6.89 -2.35
CA LYS A 45 17.20 -7.72 -3.40
C LYS A 45 16.42 -9.00 -3.72
N ILE A 46 15.83 -9.63 -2.71
CA ILE A 46 15.03 -10.85 -2.88
C ILE A 46 13.75 -10.55 -3.67
N MET A 47 13.09 -9.43 -3.36
CA MET A 47 11.90 -9.01 -4.08
C MET A 47 12.23 -8.60 -5.52
N GLN A 48 13.31 -7.87 -5.75
CA GLN A 48 13.77 -7.56 -7.10
C GLN A 48 14.01 -8.83 -7.92
N LYS A 49 14.70 -9.83 -7.36
CA LYS A 49 14.89 -11.14 -8.02
C LYS A 49 13.55 -11.79 -8.38
N ARG A 50 12.58 -11.79 -7.46
CA ARG A 50 11.23 -12.32 -7.73
C ARG A 50 10.52 -11.59 -8.87
N ALA A 51 10.67 -10.26 -8.96
CA ALA A 51 10.12 -9.48 -10.06
C ALA A 51 10.76 -9.89 -11.39
N PHE A 52 12.09 -9.90 -11.46
CA PHE A 52 12.85 -10.16 -12.69
C PHE A 52 12.67 -11.61 -13.20
N ASP A 53 12.48 -12.58 -12.29
CA ASP A 53 12.28 -13.98 -12.66
C ASP A 53 10.83 -14.28 -13.11
N ASN A 54 9.88 -13.36 -12.91
CA ASN A 54 8.47 -13.60 -13.19
C ASN A 54 8.12 -13.28 -14.65
N LYS A 55 7.88 -14.33 -15.45
CA LYS A 55 7.55 -14.21 -16.89
C LYS A 55 6.26 -13.46 -17.23
N LYS A 56 5.36 -13.29 -16.25
CA LYS A 56 4.11 -12.53 -16.41
C LYS A 56 4.22 -11.08 -15.92
N LEU A 57 5.39 -10.69 -15.42
CA LEU A 57 5.62 -9.36 -14.88
C LEU A 57 6.59 -8.60 -15.79
N GLU A 58 6.13 -7.50 -16.36
CA GLU A 58 6.93 -6.63 -17.20
C GLU A 58 7.16 -5.31 -16.49
N ILE A 59 8.42 -4.90 -16.33
CA ILE A 59 8.74 -3.65 -15.64
C ILE A 59 8.91 -2.54 -16.68
N ILE A 60 8.16 -1.45 -16.51
CA ILE A 60 8.25 -0.26 -17.33
C ILE A 60 8.97 0.81 -16.52
N TRP A 61 10.27 0.95 -16.79
CA TRP A 61 11.16 1.87 -16.12
C TRP A 61 10.98 3.32 -16.57
N ASP A 62 11.51 4.22 -15.75
CA ASP A 62 11.55 5.67 -16.03
C ASP A 62 10.19 6.22 -16.47
N THR A 63 9.09 5.70 -15.92
CA THR A 63 7.75 5.97 -16.43
C THR A 63 6.78 6.32 -15.29
N THR A 64 5.95 7.34 -15.52
CA THR A 64 4.85 7.75 -14.64
C THR A 64 3.51 7.42 -15.28
N PHE A 65 2.52 7.16 -14.42
CA PHE A 65 1.13 7.10 -14.84
C PHE A 65 0.59 8.52 -14.97
N GLU A 66 -0.12 8.79 -16.06
CA GLU A 66 -0.70 10.11 -16.35
C GLU A 66 -2.22 10.08 -16.26
N ASP A 67 -2.88 9.07 -16.87
CA ASP A 67 -4.34 9.03 -16.91
C ASP A 67 -4.91 7.61 -17.10
N ALA A 68 -6.12 7.39 -16.61
CA ALA A 68 -6.89 6.18 -16.86
C ALA A 68 -7.73 6.35 -18.12
N ILE A 69 -7.74 5.35 -18.98
CA ILE A 69 -8.51 5.38 -20.23
C ILE A 69 -9.69 4.43 -20.09
N GLY A 70 -10.89 4.93 -20.35
CA GLY A 70 -12.13 4.18 -20.27
C GLY A 70 -13.32 5.08 -19.91
N ASP A 71 -14.52 4.55 -20.10
CA ASP A 71 -15.77 5.21 -19.70
C ASP A 71 -16.21 4.66 -18.34
N ASP A 72 -17.06 3.63 -18.33
CA ASP A 72 -17.52 2.95 -17.11
C ASP A 72 -16.44 2.03 -16.50
N PHE A 73 -15.53 1.52 -17.34
CA PHE A 73 -14.48 0.59 -16.95
C PHE A 73 -13.14 0.99 -17.58
N VAL A 74 -12.06 0.74 -16.84
CA VAL A 74 -10.69 0.92 -17.34
C VAL A 74 -10.45 -0.04 -18.51
N THR A 75 -10.02 0.53 -19.63
CA THR A 75 -9.60 -0.19 -20.84
C THR A 75 -8.14 0.08 -21.20
N GLY A 76 -7.54 1.11 -20.59
CA GLY A 76 -6.13 1.42 -20.75
C GLY A 76 -5.59 2.37 -19.69
N ALA A 77 -4.29 2.59 -19.76
CA ALA A 77 -3.57 3.57 -18.95
C ALA A 77 -2.63 4.36 -19.84
N ARG A 78 -2.71 5.70 -19.76
CA ARG A 78 -1.73 6.60 -20.34
C ARG A 78 -0.55 6.72 -19.41
N VAL A 79 0.66 6.50 -19.94
CA VAL A 79 1.90 6.62 -19.19
C VAL A 79 2.90 7.49 -19.95
N GLN A 80 3.78 8.17 -19.22
CA GLN A 80 4.82 9.01 -19.78
C GLN A 80 6.20 8.59 -19.29
N ASN A 81 7.14 8.38 -20.21
CA ASN A 81 8.53 8.21 -19.85
C ASN A 81 9.13 9.54 -19.40
N VAL A 82 9.66 9.61 -18.18
CA VAL A 82 10.17 10.85 -17.57
C VAL A 82 11.46 11.35 -18.21
N LYS A 83 12.25 10.46 -18.84
CA LYS A 83 13.50 10.78 -19.54
C LYS A 83 13.25 11.20 -20.99
N SER A 84 12.58 10.37 -21.78
CA SER A 84 12.33 10.63 -23.21
C SER A 84 11.15 11.56 -23.48
N LYS A 85 10.27 11.77 -22.49
CA LYS A 85 8.97 12.46 -22.60
C LYS A 85 7.95 11.77 -23.51
N GLU A 86 8.27 10.57 -24.00
CA GLU A 86 7.36 9.75 -24.79
C GLU A 86 6.11 9.40 -23.98
N VAL A 87 4.94 9.61 -24.58
CA VAL A 87 3.65 9.25 -24.01
C VAL A 87 3.10 8.05 -24.78
N LYS A 88 2.62 7.04 -24.07
CA LYS A 88 2.02 5.85 -24.66
C LYS A 88 0.79 5.41 -23.88
N ASP A 89 -0.15 4.82 -24.60
CA ASP A 89 -1.35 4.22 -24.03
C ASP A 89 -1.14 2.69 -23.98
N ILE A 90 -1.31 2.10 -22.81
CA ILE A 90 -1.13 0.67 -22.57
C ILE A 90 -2.50 0.05 -22.26
N PRO A 91 -2.97 -0.93 -23.07
CA PRO A 91 -4.21 -1.63 -22.79
C PRO A 91 -4.12 -2.42 -21.48
N VAL A 92 -4.96 -2.06 -20.51
CA VAL A 92 -5.07 -2.72 -19.19
C VAL A 92 -6.52 -2.68 -18.72
N ALA A 93 -6.97 -3.72 -18.05
CA ALA A 93 -8.31 -3.77 -17.47
C ALA A 93 -8.36 -3.28 -16.02
N GLY A 94 -7.21 -3.05 -15.38
CA GLY A 94 -7.13 -2.61 -13.99
C GLY A 94 -5.78 -1.97 -13.66
N ILE A 95 -5.82 -0.95 -12.82
CA ILE A 95 -4.67 -0.17 -12.34
C ILE A 95 -4.66 -0.24 -10.81
N PHE A 96 -3.52 -0.59 -10.22
CA PHE A 96 -3.35 -0.77 -8.78
C PHE A 96 -2.21 0.12 -8.27
N TYR A 97 -2.50 0.98 -7.31
CA TYR A 97 -1.49 1.83 -6.68
C TYR A 97 -0.81 1.12 -5.51
N ALA A 98 0.50 1.01 -5.58
CA ALA A 98 1.35 0.47 -4.52
C ALA A 98 2.50 1.45 -4.21
N ILE A 99 2.12 2.70 -3.95
CA ILE A 99 3.03 3.84 -3.73
C ILE A 99 3.30 4.16 -2.26
N GLY A 100 2.80 3.31 -1.35
CA GLY A 100 2.81 3.54 0.10
C GLY A 100 1.46 4.03 0.61
N HIS A 101 1.38 4.22 1.93
CA HIS A 101 0.20 4.74 2.62
C HIS A 101 0.63 5.91 3.48
N THR A 102 -0.23 6.92 3.59
CA THR A 102 -0.02 8.05 4.50
C THR A 102 -1.00 7.88 5.66
N PRO A 103 -0.54 7.54 6.87
CA PRO A 103 -1.42 7.44 8.04
C PRO A 103 -1.96 8.84 8.40
N ASN A 104 -3.22 8.90 8.86
CA ASN A 104 -3.88 10.17 9.19
C ASN A 104 -3.49 10.66 10.59
N THR A 105 -2.21 11.01 10.76
CA THR A 105 -1.58 11.29 12.07
C THR A 105 -1.02 12.69 12.19
N GLN A 106 -1.17 13.53 11.16
CA GLN A 106 -0.59 14.88 11.12
C GLN A 106 -0.98 15.73 12.35
N MET A 107 -2.21 15.59 12.84
CA MET A 107 -2.68 16.32 14.03
C MET A 107 -1.99 15.91 15.34
N PHE A 108 -1.28 14.77 15.35
CA PHE A 108 -0.60 14.22 16.52
C PHE A 108 0.91 14.37 16.47
N GLU A 109 1.46 15.01 15.42
CA GLU A 109 2.89 15.29 15.33
C GLU A 109 3.38 16.10 16.54
N GLY A 110 4.48 15.63 17.16
CA GLY A 110 5.03 16.21 18.38
C GLY A 110 4.22 15.94 19.66
N GLN A 111 3.10 15.21 19.57
CA GLN A 111 2.26 14.83 20.71
C GLN A 111 2.35 13.32 20.97
N LEU A 112 2.22 12.51 19.91
CA LEU A 112 2.37 11.06 19.96
C LEU A 112 3.69 10.61 19.32
N ASP A 113 4.22 9.51 19.82
CA ASP A 113 5.37 8.86 19.21
C ASP A 113 4.96 8.23 17.88
N LEU A 114 5.50 8.75 16.78
CA LEU A 114 5.31 8.22 15.44
C LEU A 114 6.55 7.46 14.97
N ASP A 115 6.38 6.49 14.09
CA ASP A 115 7.49 5.90 13.33
C ASP A 115 7.97 6.81 12.19
N GLU A 116 9.02 6.40 11.49
CA GLU A 116 9.62 7.21 10.41
C GLU A 116 8.68 7.46 9.22
N ILE A 117 7.58 6.71 9.13
CA ILE A 117 6.57 6.80 8.07
C ILE A 117 5.30 7.52 8.58
N GLY A 118 5.21 7.78 9.88
CA GLY A 118 4.14 8.53 10.53
C GLY A 118 3.08 7.66 11.21
N TYR A 119 3.26 6.35 11.33
CA TYR A 119 2.30 5.49 12.05
C TYR A 119 2.45 5.69 13.56
N ILE A 120 1.34 5.64 14.30
CA ILE A 120 1.37 5.74 15.76
C ILE A 120 2.06 4.51 16.34
N LYS A 121 3.05 4.71 17.20
CA LYS A 121 3.67 3.62 17.95
C LYS A 121 2.79 3.23 19.12
N VAL A 122 2.52 1.94 19.22
CA VAL A 122 1.86 1.32 20.37
C VAL A 122 2.83 0.42 21.12
N LYS A 123 2.61 0.21 22.42
CA LYS A 123 3.38 -0.77 23.19
C LYS A 123 3.08 -2.17 22.67
N ALA A 124 4.12 -2.97 22.47
CA ALA A 124 4.01 -4.28 21.85
C ALA A 124 3.02 -5.19 22.60
N GLY A 125 2.01 -5.69 21.88
CA GLY A 125 0.97 -6.55 22.45
C GLY A 125 -0.24 -5.81 23.04
N THR A 126 -0.28 -4.48 22.94
CA THR A 126 -1.39 -3.62 23.43
C THR A 126 -1.76 -2.57 22.38
N GLN A 127 -2.74 -1.72 22.68
CA GLN A 127 -3.11 -0.52 21.90
C GLN A 127 -2.68 0.80 22.58
N GLU A 128 -1.94 0.72 23.68
CA GLU A 128 -1.46 1.89 24.42
C GLU A 128 -0.39 2.66 23.64
N THR A 129 -0.52 3.99 23.58
CA THR A 129 0.49 4.89 23.01
C THR A 129 1.54 5.31 24.05
N ASN A 130 2.38 6.30 23.72
CA ASN A 130 3.30 6.95 24.66
C ASN A 130 2.58 7.86 25.68
N ILE A 131 1.34 8.27 25.41
CA ILE A 131 0.54 9.12 26.31
C ILE A 131 -0.48 8.26 27.04
N GLU A 132 -0.48 8.36 28.37
CA GLU A 132 -1.44 7.65 29.23
C GLU A 132 -2.89 8.06 28.89
N GLY A 133 -3.78 7.07 28.83
CA GLY A 133 -5.19 7.26 28.46
C GLY A 133 -5.42 7.47 26.95
N VAL A 134 -4.38 7.41 26.12
CA VAL A 134 -4.49 7.51 24.65
C VAL A 134 -4.12 6.17 24.01
N PHE A 135 -5.04 5.68 23.18
CA PHE A 135 -4.94 4.40 22.49
C PHE A 135 -5.04 4.58 20.97
N ALA A 136 -4.42 3.68 20.21
CA ALA A 136 -4.50 3.68 18.74
C ALA A 136 -4.93 2.31 18.23
N ALA A 137 -5.80 2.30 17.22
CA ALA A 137 -6.33 1.08 16.61
C ALA A 137 -6.48 1.23 15.10
N GLY A 138 -6.45 0.09 14.40
CA GLY A 138 -6.53 0.01 12.95
C GLY A 138 -5.27 0.47 12.22
N ASP A 139 -5.44 0.80 10.95
CA ASP A 139 -4.32 1.08 10.04
C ASP A 139 -3.45 2.27 10.46
N VAL A 140 -3.91 3.13 11.37
CA VAL A 140 -3.15 4.29 11.87
C VAL A 140 -1.89 3.89 12.66
N HIS A 141 -1.85 2.67 13.20
CA HIS A 141 -0.67 2.08 13.86
C HIS A 141 -0.16 0.83 13.13
N ASP A 142 -1.01 0.13 12.37
CA ASP A 142 -0.67 -1.09 11.66
C ASP A 142 -0.18 -0.83 10.23
N HIS A 143 1.14 -0.71 10.04
CA HIS A 143 1.74 -0.62 8.70
C HIS A 143 1.89 -1.97 7.99
N LYS A 144 1.55 -3.09 8.65
CA LYS A 144 1.87 -4.45 8.17
C LYS A 144 0.66 -5.15 7.56
N TYR A 145 -0.45 -5.26 8.28
CA TYR A 145 -1.59 -6.06 7.83
C TYR A 145 -2.62 -5.22 7.06
N ARG A 146 -3.07 -4.09 7.63
CA ARG A 146 -3.98 -3.13 6.97
C ARG A 146 -5.21 -3.80 6.36
N GLN A 147 -5.91 -4.59 7.17
CA GLN A 147 -7.13 -5.27 6.77
C GLN A 147 -8.29 -4.87 7.69
N ALA A 148 -9.50 -4.82 7.15
CA ALA A 148 -10.69 -4.50 7.93
C ALA A 148 -10.84 -5.41 9.16
N VAL A 149 -10.51 -6.69 9.04
CA VAL A 149 -10.59 -7.65 10.15
C VAL A 149 -9.53 -7.42 11.22
N THR A 150 -8.30 -7.05 10.84
CA THR A 150 -7.26 -6.72 11.83
C THR A 150 -7.57 -5.40 12.51
N ALA A 151 -8.06 -4.40 11.76
CA ALA A 151 -8.50 -3.13 12.30
C ALA A 151 -9.70 -3.26 13.27
N ALA A 152 -10.67 -4.12 12.95
CA ALA A 152 -11.77 -4.42 13.87
C ALA A 152 -11.27 -5.08 15.16
N GLY A 153 -10.31 -6.00 15.05
CA GLY A 153 -9.68 -6.65 16.19
C GLY A 153 -8.95 -5.67 17.11
N THR A 154 -8.11 -4.79 16.54
CA THR A 154 -7.40 -3.77 17.32
C THR A 154 -8.33 -2.70 17.86
N GLY A 155 -9.43 -2.38 17.16
CA GLY A 155 -10.49 -1.52 17.68
C GLY A 155 -11.16 -2.08 18.94
N CYS A 156 -11.45 -3.39 18.95
CA CYS A 156 -11.94 -4.08 20.15
C CYS A 156 -10.93 -4.03 21.29
N ALA A 157 -9.66 -4.32 21.01
CA ALA A 157 -8.60 -4.27 22.02
C ALA A 157 -8.45 -2.87 22.63
N ALA A 158 -8.42 -1.81 21.81
CA ALA A 158 -8.32 -0.44 22.28
C ALA A 158 -9.52 -0.01 23.14
N ALA A 159 -10.72 -0.45 22.78
CA ALA A 159 -11.92 -0.17 23.58
C ALA A 159 -11.85 -0.82 24.96
N LEU A 160 -11.41 -2.08 25.05
CA LEU A 160 -11.27 -2.80 26.32
C LEU A 160 -10.15 -2.22 27.19
N GLU A 161 -9.04 -1.82 26.59
CA GLU A 161 -7.93 -1.16 27.31
C GLU A 161 -8.35 0.23 27.82
N ALA A 162 -9.09 1.00 27.01
CA ALA A 162 -9.65 2.28 27.44
C ALA A 162 -10.68 2.13 28.57
N GLU A 163 -11.58 1.15 28.49
CA GLU A 163 -12.53 0.83 29.56
C GLU A 163 -11.79 0.52 30.87
N ARG A 164 -10.77 -0.35 30.79
CA ARG A 164 -9.96 -0.71 31.96
C ARG A 164 -9.26 0.49 32.57
N TRP A 165 -8.64 1.33 31.73
CA TRP A 165 -7.95 2.53 32.18
C TRP A 165 -8.92 3.48 32.88
N LEU A 166 -10.09 3.74 32.31
CA LEU A 166 -11.13 4.57 32.93
C LEU A 166 -11.54 4.05 34.30
N ALA A 167 -11.79 2.74 34.42
CA ALA A 167 -12.13 2.10 35.68
C ALA A 167 -11.01 2.25 36.74
N GLU A 168 -9.74 2.13 36.34
CA GLU A 168 -8.58 2.35 37.23
C GLU A 168 -8.44 3.82 37.66
N GLN A 169 -8.86 4.77 36.81
CA GLN A 169 -8.96 6.20 37.16
C GLN A 169 -10.22 6.55 37.98
N ASN A 170 -11.13 5.59 38.21
CA ASN A 170 -12.44 5.78 38.82
C ASN A 170 -13.35 6.77 38.06
N ILE A 171 -13.33 6.73 36.72
CA ILE A 171 -14.19 7.52 35.83
C ILE A 171 -15.06 6.60 34.99
#